data_AF-A0A7V1V1N5-F1
#
_entry.id   AF-A0A7V1V1N5-F1
#
_cell.length_a   1.000
_cell.length_b   1.000
_cell.length_c   1.000
_cell.angle_alpha   90.00
_cell.angle_beta   90.00
_cell.angle_gamma   90.00
#
_symmetry.space_group_name_H-M   'P 1'
#
loop_
_entity.id
_entity.type
_entity.pdbx_description
1 polymer ?
#
loop_
_entity_poly.entity_id
_entity_poly.type
_entity_poly.pdbx_seq_one_letter_code
_entity_poly.pdbx_strand_id
1 'polypeptide(L)'
;MSRSRLDQLEHDGIIRILAQRFRRLGYHVEADLPGYPAPRPIFGQVPHLVATNGHCIVFEVETGRTIGTFRAFQRFKAFSFAQGMTFHAAVPKEFLAPAQCIAAAWNALPVKWWVV
;
A
#
# COMPACT_ATOMS: atom_id res chain seq x y z
N MET A 1 5.90 19.22 3.95
CA MET A 1 6.52 18.90 5.25
C MET A 1 7.25 17.59 5.11
N SER A 2 8.53 17.53 5.46
CA SER A 2 9.34 16.31 5.40
C SER A 2 8.80 15.26 6.40
N ARG A 3 8.68 13.99 5.98
CA ARG A 3 8.30 12.89 6.88
C ARG A 3 9.31 12.82 8.02
N SER A 4 8.86 12.60 9.26
CA SER A 4 9.81 12.37 10.35
C SER A 4 10.47 11.00 10.14
N ARG A 5 11.73 10.86 10.57
CA ARG A 5 12.46 9.59 10.46
C ARG A 5 11.71 8.43 11.14
N LEU A 6 10.98 8.70 12.21
CA LEU A 6 10.18 7.72 12.92
C LEU A 6 9.00 7.21 12.08
N ASP A 7 8.26 8.11 11.43
CA ASP A 7 7.12 7.70 10.58
C ASP A 7 7.57 6.85 9.39
N GLN A 8 8.75 7.19 8.82
CA GLN A 8 9.32 6.41 7.73
C GLN A 8 9.75 5.02 8.21
N LEU A 9 10.30 4.90 9.43
CA LEU A 9 10.66 3.60 10.01
C LEU A 9 9.43 2.74 10.31
N GLU A 10 8.34 3.33 10.80
CA GLU A 10 7.09 2.62 11.04
C GLU A 10 6.49 2.10 9.73
N HIS A 11 6.39 2.99 8.75
CA HIS A 11 5.94 2.68 7.39
C HIS A 11 6.75 1.53 6.77
N ASP A 12 8.07 1.65 6.78
CA ASP A 12 8.98 0.64 6.21
C ASP A 12 8.93 -0.68 7.00
N GLY A 13 8.70 -0.60 8.31
CA GLY A 13 8.48 -1.75 9.18
C GLY A 13 7.24 -2.56 8.75
N ILE A 14 6.13 -1.88 8.49
CA ILE A 14 4.89 -2.52 8.00
C ILE A 14 5.13 -3.17 6.64
N ILE A 15 5.77 -2.48 5.70
CA ILE A 15 6.10 -3.04 4.38
C ILE A 15 6.94 -4.32 4.55
N ARG A 16 7.95 -4.30 5.43
CA ARG A 16 8.81 -5.47 5.67
C ARG A 16 8.03 -6.66 6.21
N ILE A 17 7.11 -6.43 7.15
CA ILE A 17 6.24 -7.49 7.71
C ILE A 17 5.38 -8.11 6.61
N LEU A 18 4.73 -7.28 5.79
CA LEU A 18 3.91 -7.75 4.67
C LEU A 18 4.76 -8.51 3.65
N ALA A 19 5.93 -7.98 3.27
CA ALA A 19 6.84 -8.61 2.33
C ALA A 19 7.30 -10.00 2.79
N GLN A 20 7.70 -10.13 4.06
CA GLN A 20 8.07 -11.41 4.63
C GLN A 20 6.88 -12.38 4.73
N ARG A 21 5.68 -11.88 5.05
CA ARG A 21 4.47 -12.71 5.08
C ARG A 21 4.16 -13.29 3.70
N PHE A 22 4.13 -12.47 2.66
CA PHE A 22 3.83 -12.94 1.30
C PHE A 22 4.92 -13.85 0.73
N ARG A 23 6.21 -13.57 0.98
CA ARG A 23 7.29 -14.50 0.61
C ARG A 23 7.14 -15.87 1.26
N ARG A 24 6.79 -15.94 2.54
CA ARG A 24 6.53 -17.21 3.24
C ARG A 24 5.32 -17.97 2.68
N LEU A 25 4.36 -17.25 2.09
CA LEU A 25 3.21 -17.83 1.40
C LEU A 25 3.52 -18.21 -0.07
N GLY A 26 4.78 -18.12 -0.50
CA GLY A 26 5.21 -18.50 -1.85
C GLY A 26 5.01 -17.44 -2.93
N TYR A 27 4.72 -16.19 -2.56
CA TYR A 27 4.62 -15.10 -3.54
C TYR A 27 5.99 -14.59 -3.96
N HIS A 28 6.11 -14.22 -5.23
CA HIS A 28 7.14 -13.30 -5.68
C HIS A 28 6.82 -11.89 -5.14
N VAL A 29 7.78 -11.22 -4.52
CA VAL A 29 7.55 -9.95 -3.83
C VAL A 29 8.54 -8.89 -4.32
N GLU A 30 7.98 -7.78 -4.79
CA GLU A 30 8.66 -6.52 -5.06
C GLU A 30 8.25 -5.51 -3.98
N ALA A 31 9.16 -4.68 -3.48
CA ALA A 31 8.85 -3.70 -2.43
C ALA A 31 9.73 -2.45 -2.53
N ASP A 32 9.18 -1.31 -2.16
CA ASP A 32 9.90 -0.03 -2.01
C ASP A 32 10.75 -0.05 -0.72
N LEU A 33 11.65 -1.03 -0.63
CA LEU A 33 12.55 -1.28 0.50
C LEU A 33 13.91 -1.81 0.01
N PRO A 34 15.01 -1.46 0.71
CA PRO A 34 16.30 -2.09 0.47
C PRO A 34 16.24 -3.62 0.63
N GLY A 35 16.87 -4.35 -0.31
CA GLY A 35 16.92 -5.81 -0.30
C GLY A 35 15.75 -6.49 -1.01
N TYR A 36 14.84 -5.73 -1.62
CA TYR A 36 13.78 -6.24 -2.49
C TYR A 36 13.92 -5.66 -3.90
N PRO A 37 13.47 -6.38 -4.95
CA PRO A 37 13.28 -5.79 -6.26
C PRO A 37 12.30 -4.61 -6.15
N ALA A 38 12.61 -3.51 -6.84
CA ALA A 38 11.76 -2.33 -6.84
C ALA A 38 10.48 -2.59 -7.66
N PRO A 39 9.30 -2.22 -7.14
CA PRO A 39 8.05 -2.33 -7.88
C PRO A 39 8.04 -1.51 -9.15
N ARG A 40 7.41 -2.06 -10.20
CA ARG A 40 7.14 -1.26 -11.41
C ARG A 40 6.07 -0.20 -11.13
N PRO A 41 6.20 1.02 -11.69
CA PRO A 41 5.16 2.03 -11.60
C PRO A 41 3.86 1.57 -12.29
N ILE A 42 2.72 1.86 -11.65
CA ILE A 42 1.37 1.65 -12.20
C ILE A 42 0.72 3.02 -12.34
N PHE A 43 0.35 3.40 -13.58
CA PHE A 43 -0.12 4.76 -13.90
C PHE A 43 0.76 5.88 -13.33
N GLY A 44 2.08 5.69 -13.39
CA GLY A 44 3.07 6.66 -12.90
C GLY A 44 3.26 6.69 -11.38
N GLN A 45 2.59 5.83 -10.62
CA GLN A 45 2.76 5.70 -9.18
C GLN A 45 3.50 4.41 -8.83
N VAL A 46 4.54 4.49 -7.99
CA VAL A 46 5.25 3.31 -7.48
C VAL A 46 4.51 2.78 -6.25
N PRO A 47 4.04 1.52 -6.28
CA PRO A 47 3.46 0.86 -5.12
C PRO A 47 4.47 0.66 -4.00
N HIS A 48 4.00 0.60 -2.75
CA HIS A 48 4.85 0.19 -1.64
C HIS A 48 5.25 -1.28 -1.70
N LEU A 49 4.34 -2.16 -2.15
CA LEU A 49 4.61 -3.58 -2.30
C LEU A 49 3.74 -4.19 -3.40
N VAL A 50 4.33 -5.11 -4.17
CA VAL A 50 3.62 -5.95 -5.14
C VAL A 50 3.92 -7.41 -4.80
N ALA A 51 2.87 -8.21 -4.66
CA ALA A 51 2.97 -9.64 -4.42
C ALA A 51 2.27 -10.42 -5.54
N THR A 52 3.00 -11.34 -6.17
CA THR A 52 2.50 -12.12 -7.31
C THR A 52 2.62 -13.62 -7.08
N ASN A 53 1.52 -14.34 -7.20
CA ASN A 53 1.47 -15.81 -7.22
C ASN A 53 0.25 -16.30 -8.01
N GLY A 54 0.31 -16.23 -9.34
CA GLY A 54 -0.85 -16.41 -10.23
C GLY A 54 -1.87 -15.25 -10.19
N HIS A 55 -1.93 -14.52 -9.07
CA HIS A 55 -2.66 -13.27 -8.88
C HIS A 55 -1.70 -12.15 -8.50
N CYS A 56 -1.96 -10.92 -8.98
CA CYS A 56 -1.19 -9.72 -8.64
C CYS A 56 -1.92 -8.92 -7.54
N ILE A 57 -1.24 -8.71 -6.43
CA ILE A 57 -1.73 -7.90 -5.31
C ILE A 57 -0.83 -6.69 -5.15
N VAL A 58 -1.43 -5.50 -5.15
CA VAL A 58 -0.75 -4.23 -4.95
C VAL A 58 -1.11 -3.68 -3.58
N PHE A 59 -0.10 -3.33 -2.78
CA PHE A 59 -0.27 -2.81 -1.44
C PHE A 59 0.18 -1.35 -1.35
N GLU A 60 -0.65 -0.54 -0.70
CA GLU A 60 -0.25 0.74 -0.12
C GLU A 60 -0.31 0.68 1.41
N VAL A 61 0.75 1.12 2.07
CA VAL A 61 0.76 1.35 3.51
C VAL A 61 0.49 2.83 3.77
N GLU A 62 -0.54 3.11 4.55
CA GLU A 62 -0.89 4.47 4.95
C GLU A 62 -0.85 4.58 6.48
N THR A 63 -0.21 5.64 6.99
CA THR A 63 -0.21 5.99 8.41
C THR A 63 -1.16 7.17 8.65
N GLY A 64 -1.42 7.52 9.90
CA GLY A 64 -2.25 8.69 10.24
C GLY A 64 -1.77 10.02 9.63
N ARG A 65 -0.50 10.10 9.21
CA ARG A 65 0.08 11.29 8.56
C ARG A 65 -0.02 11.27 7.04
N THR A 66 -0.15 10.10 6.43
CA THR A 66 -0.17 9.97 4.97
C THR A 66 -1.58 9.74 4.42
N ILE A 67 -2.47 9.16 5.23
CA ILE A 67 -3.87 9.03 4.89
C ILE A 67 -4.51 10.42 4.69
N GLY A 68 -5.33 10.57 3.66
CA GLY A 68 -5.97 11.85 3.32
C GLY A 68 -5.09 12.83 2.54
N THR A 69 -3.82 12.53 2.31
CA THR A 69 -2.95 13.40 1.50
C THR A 69 -3.25 13.28 0.01
N PHE A 70 -2.87 14.30 -0.78
CA PHE A 70 -3.01 14.25 -2.24
C PHE A 70 -2.23 13.08 -2.88
N ARG A 71 -1.08 12.72 -2.31
CA ARG A 71 -0.30 11.56 -2.76
C ARG A 71 -1.07 10.25 -2.53
N ALA A 72 -1.67 10.07 -1.35
CA ALA A 72 -2.51 8.91 -1.07
C ALA A 72 -3.72 8.87 -2.03
N PHE A 73 -4.36 10.01 -2.30
CA PHE A 73 -5.43 10.11 -3.30
C PHE A 73 -4.99 9.61 -4.68
N GLN A 74 -3.87 10.12 -5.21
CA GLN A 74 -3.37 9.72 -6.54
C GLN A 74 -3.09 8.22 -6.62
N ARG A 75 -2.50 7.64 -5.58
CA ARG A 75 -2.18 6.21 -5.52
C ARG A 75 -3.42 5.34 -5.41
N PHE A 76 -4.35 5.71 -4.53
CA PHE A 76 -5.62 5.02 -4.38
C PHE A 76 -6.39 5.00 -5.71
N LYS A 77 -6.46 6.14 -6.41
CA LYS A 77 -7.05 6.21 -7.76
C LYS A 77 -6.27 5.41 -8.80
N ALA A 78 -4.94 5.42 -8.77
CA ALA A 78 -4.17 4.64 -9.72
C ALA A 78 -4.44 3.13 -9.56
N PHE A 79 -4.39 2.64 -8.32
CA PHE A 79 -4.38 1.21 -8.06
C PHE A 79 -5.78 0.61 -7.99
N SER A 80 -6.81 1.34 -7.53
CA SER A 80 -8.18 0.81 -7.46
C SER A 80 -8.80 0.52 -8.83
N PHE A 81 -8.35 1.20 -9.89
CA PHE A 81 -8.86 1.04 -11.26
C PHE A 81 -7.96 0.21 -12.17
N ALA A 82 -6.81 -0.22 -11.67
CA ALA A 82 -5.86 -0.99 -12.46
C ALA A 82 -6.39 -2.42 -12.72
N GLN A 83 -6.47 -2.80 -13.99
CA GLN A 83 -6.96 -4.12 -14.38
C GLN A 83 -5.92 -5.22 -14.15
N GLY A 84 -6.37 -6.45 -13.91
CA GLY A 84 -5.49 -7.61 -13.72
C GLY A 84 -4.81 -7.69 -12.35
N MET A 85 -5.20 -6.82 -11.41
CA MET A 85 -4.66 -6.80 -10.05
C MET A 85 -5.73 -6.51 -9.01
N THR A 86 -5.38 -6.71 -7.75
CA THR A 86 -6.23 -6.36 -6.61
C THR A 86 -5.51 -5.35 -5.73
N PHE A 87 -6.18 -4.23 -5.45
CA PHE A 87 -5.63 -3.18 -4.60
C PHE A 87 -5.96 -3.42 -3.13
N HIS A 88 -4.92 -3.43 -2.31
CA HIS A 88 -4.96 -3.60 -0.88
C HIS A 88 -4.34 -2.38 -0.19
N ALA A 89 -4.90 -2.00 0.96
CA ALA A 89 -4.34 -0.95 1.81
C ALA A 89 -4.13 -1.48 3.23
N ALA A 90 -2.96 -1.18 3.81
CA ALA A 90 -2.64 -1.48 5.20
C ALA A 90 -2.56 -0.19 6.02
N VAL A 91 -3.27 -0.14 7.13
CA VAL A 91 -3.38 1.02 8.01
C VAL A 91 -3.35 0.61 9.49
N PRO A 92 -2.84 1.45 10.41
CA PRO A 92 -3.01 1.21 11.83
C PRO A 92 -4.50 1.15 12.20
N LYS A 93 -4.84 0.33 13.19
CA LYS A 93 -6.23 0.02 13.58
C LYS A 93 -7.11 1.26 13.79
N GLU A 94 -6.58 2.26 14.48
CA GLU A 94 -7.27 3.51 14.79
C GLU A 94 -7.59 4.35 13.55
N PHE A 95 -6.91 4.13 12.42
CA PHE A 95 -7.13 4.85 11.17
C PHE A 95 -7.97 4.08 10.16
N LEU A 96 -8.41 2.84 10.44
CA LEU A 96 -9.19 2.04 9.50
C LEU A 96 -10.48 2.74 9.05
N ALA A 97 -11.33 3.14 10.00
CA ALA A 97 -12.61 3.77 9.67
C ALA A 97 -12.43 5.13 8.96
N PRO A 98 -11.53 6.04 9.42
CA PRO A 98 -11.18 7.24 8.67
C PRO A 98 -10.70 6.94 7.24
N ALA A 99 -9.79 5.96 7.07
CA ALA A 99 -9.23 5.62 5.76
C ALA A 99 -10.30 5.10 4.80
N GLN A 100 -11.22 4.26 5.28
CA GLN A 100 -12.35 3.77 4.50
C GLN A 100 -13.28 4.90 4.05
N CYS A 101 -13.60 5.84 4.95
CA CYS A 101 -14.42 7.00 4.65
C CYS A 101 -13.76 7.88 3.56
N ILE A 102 -12.46 8.13 3.71
CA ILE A 102 -11.67 8.92 2.74
C ILE A 102 -11.64 8.22 1.37
N ALA A 103 -11.35 6.92 1.31
CA ALA A 103 -11.31 6.18 0.05
C ALA A 103 -12.67 6.15 -0.66
N ALA A 104 -13.76 6.03 0.10
CA ALA A 104 -15.12 6.12 -0.44
C ALA A 104 -15.42 7.52 -1.00
N ALA A 105 -15.07 8.58 -0.25
CA ALA A 105 -15.23 9.97 -0.70
C ALA A 105 -14.44 10.27 -1.98
N TRP A 106 -13.30 9.60 -2.19
CA TRP A 106 -12.50 9.71 -3.41
C TRP A 106 -12.98 8.85 -4.57
N ASN A 107 -14.01 8.00 -4.36
CA ASN A 107 -14.42 6.97 -5.30
C ASN A 107 -13.21 6.15 -5.79
N ALA A 108 -12.39 5.72 -4.83
CA ALA A 108 -11.19 4.90 -5.05
C ALA A 108 -11.43 3.50 -4.48
N LEU A 109 -12.40 2.81 -5.05
CA LEU A 109 -12.86 1.46 -4.67
C LEU A 109 -12.81 0.56 -5.92
N PRO A 110 -12.67 -0.78 -5.75
CA PRO A 110 -12.59 -1.52 -4.49
C PRO A 110 -11.19 -1.48 -3.84
N VAL A 111 -11.14 -1.56 -2.50
CA VAL A 111 -9.90 -1.70 -1.70
C VAL A 111 -10.10 -2.79 -0.66
N LYS A 112 -9.14 -3.72 -0.55
CA LYS A 112 -9.09 -4.68 0.56
C LYS A 112 -8.24 -4.15 1.70
N TRP A 113 -8.80 -4.08 2.89
CA TRP A 113 -8.18 -3.43 4.04
C TRP A 113 -7.46 -4.42 4.96
N TRP A 114 -6.27 -4.02 5.41
CA TRP A 114 -5.44 -4.74 6.36
C TRP A 114 -5.18 -3.83 7.55
N VAL A 115 -5.36 -4.39 8.74
CA VAL A 115 -5.02 -3.70 9.98
C VAL A 115 -3.69 -4.21 10.47
N VAL A 116 -2.82 -3.28 10.87
CA VAL A 116 -1.50 -3.55 11.46
C VAL A 116 -1.41 -2.95 12.86
#